data_AF-A0A847ECS0-F1
#
_entry.id   AF-A0A847ECS0-F1
#
_cell.length_a   1.000
_cell.length_b   1.000
_cell.length_c   1.000
_cell.angle_alpha   90.00
_cell.angle_beta   90.00
_cell.angle_gamma   90.00
#
_symmetry.space_group_name_H-M   'P 1'
#
loop_
_entity.id
_entity.type
_entity.pdbx_description
1 polymer ?
#
loop_
_entity_poly.entity_id
_entity_poly.type
_entity_poly.pdbx_seq_one_letter_code
_entity_poly.pdbx_strand_id
1 'polypeptide(L)' 'GRIQTRAWEDKDGVKRYTTEIVANDMKMLDSKGQGKADDPAAASAQSSGASMDDVPF' A
#
# COMPACT_ATOMS: atom_id res chain seq x y z
N GLY A 1 -8.63 8.81 -15.23
CA GLY A 1 -9.45 8.72 -14.02
C GLY A 1 -10.68 9.60 -14.12
N ARG A 2 -11.51 9.64 -13.08
CA ARG A 2 -12.66 10.55 -12.96
C ARG A 2 -12.89 10.94 -11.50
N ILE A 3 -13.58 12.04 -11.26
CA ILE A 3 -14.10 12.38 -9.94
C ILE A 3 -15.48 11.76 -9.79
N GLN A 4 -15.74 11.15 -8.64
CA GLN A 4 -17.03 10.57 -8.32
C GLN A 4 -17.45 10.99 -6.92
N THR A 5 -18.69 11.45 -6.78
CA THR A 5 -19.31 11.66 -5.47
C THR A 5 -20.34 10.56 -5.25
N ARG A 6 -20.25 9.85 -4.12
CA ARG A 6 -21.25 8.86 -3.72
C ARG A 6 -21.88 9.24 -2.39
N ALA A 7 -23.15 8.87 -2.23
CA ALA A 7 -23.86 8.96 -0.97
C ALA A 7 -23.96 7.57 -0.33
N TRP A 8 -23.83 7.49 0.99
CA TRP A 8 -24.00 6.28 1.78
C TRP A 8 -24.57 6.62 3.16
N GLU A 9 -25.18 5.65 3.84
CA GLU A 9 -25.62 5.81 5.23
C GLU A 9 -24.61 5.17 6.18
N ASP A 10 -24.25 5.88 7.24
CA ASP A 10 -23.49 5.29 8.35
C ASP A 10 -24.38 4.44 9.26
N LYS A 11 -23.77 3.81 10.27
CA LYS A 11 -24.46 2.89 11.19
C LYS A 11 -25.56 3.58 12.00
N ASP A 12 -25.46 4.90 12.16
CA ASP A 12 -26.41 5.73 12.89
C ASP A 12 -27.54 6.23 11.95
N GLY A 13 -27.55 5.80 10.68
CA GLY A 13 -28.53 6.18 9.67
C GLY A 13 -28.30 7.58 9.11
N VAL A 14 -27.12 8.17 9.30
CA VAL A 14 -26.83 9.52 8.79
C VAL A 14 -26.31 9.41 7.36
N LYS A 15 -26.95 10.16 6.45
CA LYS A 15 -26.51 10.26 5.06
C LYS A 15 -25.19 11.04 4.96
N ARG A 16 -24.17 10.41 4.43
CA ARG A 16 -22.83 10.96 4.18
C ARG A 16 -22.55 11.06 2.69
N TYR A 17 -21.70 12.01 2.32
CA TYR A 17 -21.20 12.17 0.96
C TYR A 17 -19.69 12.02 0.96
N THR A 18 -19.17 11.28 -0.01
CA THR A 18 -17.72 11.09 -0.18
C THR A 18 -17.37 11.39 -1.63
N THR A 19 -16.40 12.28 -1.82
CA THR A 19 -15.84 12.60 -3.12
C THR A 19 -14.52 11.86 -3.26
N GLU A 20 -14.41 11.03 -4.29
CA GLU A 20 -13.28 10.13 -4.54
C GLU A 20 -12.70 10.43 -5.92
N ILE A 21 -11.38 10.23 -6.07
CA ILE A 21 -10.69 10.27 -7.36
C ILE A 21 -10.47 8.83 -7.80
N VAL A 22 -11.16 8.41 -8.85
CA VAL A 22 -11.04 7.05 -9.40
C VAL A 22 -9.95 7.05 -10.46
N ALA A 23 -8.80 6.44 -10.17
CA ALA A 23 -7.72 6.25 -11.14
C ALA A 23 -7.96 5.01 -12.01
N ASN A 24 -7.43 5.01 -13.23
CA ASN A 24 -7.45 3.84 -14.13
C ASN A 24 -6.17 3.03 -13.96
N ASP A 25 -5.03 3.72 -13.92
CA ASP A 25 -3.70 3.15 -13.78
C ASP A 25 -2.93 3.91 -12.70
N MET A 26 -2.06 3.21 -11.98
CA MET A 26 -1.14 3.81 -11.00
C MET A 26 0.29 3.69 -11.49
N LYS A 27 0.99 4.81 -11.57
CA LYS A 27 2.43 4.87 -11.81
C LYS A 27 3.12 5.43 -10.58
N MET A 28 3.88 4.59 -9.89
CA MET A 28 4.68 5.03 -8.76
C MET A 28 5.90 5.79 -9.27
N LEU A 29 6.28 6.83 -8.53
CA LEU A 29 7.52 7.58 -8.76
C LEU A 29 8.61 7.05 -7.83
N ASP A 30 9.86 7.43 -8.11
CA ASP A 30 10.99 7.10 -7.25
C ASP A 30 10.77 7.66 -5.83
N SER A 31 11.26 6.92 -4.83
CA SER A 31 11.16 7.33 -3.44
C SER A 31 11.83 8.68 -3.23
N LYS A 32 11.15 9.60 -2.54
CA LYS A 32 11.68 10.92 -2.23
C LYS A 32 12.97 10.77 -1.40
N GLY A 33 14.13 10.93 -2.04
CA GLY A 33 15.44 10.85 -1.39
C GLY A 33 16.41 9.80 -1.94
N GLN A 34 16.02 8.97 -2.92
CA GLN A 34 16.95 8.01 -3.55
C GLN A 34 17.85 8.66 -4.63
N GLY A 35 18.32 9.87 -4.35
CA GLY A 35 19.33 10.58 -5.12
C GLY A 35 20.38 11.09 -4.15
N LYS A 36 21.47 10.33 -3.99
CA LYS A 36 22.61 10.48 -3.07
C LYS A 36 22.47 9.80 -1.70
N ALA A 37 22.74 8.50 -1.68
CA ALA A 37 23.51 7.85 -0.62
C ALA A 37 24.07 6.54 -1.19
N ASP A 38 25.27 6.62 -1.79
CA ASP A 38 26.18 5.50 -1.79
C ASP A 38 26.54 5.22 -0.32
N ASP A 39 25.82 4.31 0.32
CA ASP A 39 26.18 3.76 1.62
C ASP A 39 26.23 2.22 1.48
N PRO A 40 27.42 1.64 1.23
CA PRO A 40 27.59 0.19 1.18
C PRO A 40 27.71 -0.34 2.61
N ALA A 41 26.62 -0.33 3.38
CA ALA A 41 26.63 -0.90 4.74
C ALA A 41 25.24 -1.30 5.23
N ALA A 42 24.53 -2.16 4.49
CA ALA A 42 23.46 -2.98 5.06
C ALA A 42 23.27 -4.31 4.31
N ALA A 43 24.38 -4.97 3.97
CA ALA A 43 24.37 -6.39 3.67
C ALA A 43 24.51 -7.16 5.00
N SER A 44 23.39 -7.41 5.69
CA SER A 44 23.21 -8.55 6.63
C SER A 44 21.91 -8.45 7.41
N ALA A 45 20.81 -8.90 6.81
CA ALA A 45 19.75 -9.62 7.52
C ALA A 45 18.85 -10.32 6.49
N GLN A 46 19.47 -11.10 5.61
CA GLN A 46 18.73 -12.04 4.78
C GLN A 46 18.65 -13.36 5.56
N SER A 47 17.40 -13.79 5.76
CA SER A 47 16.97 -15.18 5.83
C SER A 47 17.61 -16.09 6.87
N SER A 48 16.87 -16.34 7.95
CA SER A 48 16.83 -17.67 8.56
C SER A 48 15.45 -17.88 9.19
N GLY A 49 14.69 -18.83 8.63
CA GLY A 49 13.47 -19.34 9.24
C GLY A 49 12.21 -19.31 8.37
N ALA A 50 12.32 -19.39 7.05
CA ALA A 50 11.19 -19.87 6.26
C ALA A 50 10.91 -21.33 6.66
N SER A 51 9.85 -21.49 7.44
CA SER A 51 8.85 -22.57 7.30
C SER A 51 9.43 -23.96 7.03
N MET A 52 9.84 -24.65 8.10
CA MET A 52 10.00 -26.11 8.12
C MET A 52 8.89 -26.81 8.92
N ASP A 53 7.86 -26.07 9.35
CA ASP A 53 6.83 -26.52 10.30
C ASP A 53 5.50 -26.97 9.68
N ASP A 54 5.35 -27.00 8.35
CA ASP A 54 4.10 -27.48 7.73
C ASP A 54 4.35 -28.75 6.91
N VAL A 55 4.56 -29.86 7.63
CA VAL A 55 4.57 -31.22 7.09
C VAL A 55 3.20 -31.84 7.37
N PRO A 56 2.28 -31.90 6.38
CA PRO A 56 0.98 -32.53 6.58
C PRO A 56 1.09 -34.06 6.65
N PHE A 57 0.29 -34.66 7.53
CA PHE A 57 -0.06 -36.08 7.54
C PHE A 57 -1.30 -36.35 6.69
#